data_AF-A0A7K4Z613-F1
#
_entry.id   AF-A0A7K4Z613-F1
#
_cell.length_a   1.000
_cell.length_b   1.000
_cell.length_c   1.000
_cell.angle_alpha   90.00
_cell.angle_beta   90.00
_cell.angle_gamma   90.00
#
_symmetry.space_group_name_H-M   'P 1'
#
loop_
_entity.id
_entity.type
_entity.pdbx_description
1 polymer ?
#
loop_
_entity_poly.entity_id
_entity_poly.type
_entity_poly.pdbx_seq_one_letter_code
_entity_poly.pdbx_strand_id
1 'polypeptide(L)'
;GKPPYQGEFLVGNRNVEELLPEAAQEMFLQATAGVWEQDDLYIINITSALDRGGRVPLPIEGRKEGVYVKVGSRGAFSPCLVSATSPESRFRCSLGQQPLASCYDTFAPHFTIRWCNLSLLQLWPSPTPPGPTWGFGVLEDDGDFQPPTEVPPLDLLPGFLVTLLVPLAVALLLCLLLGYLMCCRREGV
;
A
#
# COMPACT_ATOMS: atom_id res chain seq x y z
N GLY A 1 1.12 14.83 -9.06
CA GLY A 1 1.61 13.45 -8.93
C GLY A 1 2.45 13.34 -7.69
N LYS A 2 2.57 12.13 -7.08
CA LYS A 2 3.44 11.92 -5.91
C LYS A 2 4.90 12.29 -6.27
N PRO A 3 5.65 12.91 -5.35
CA PRO A 3 7.02 13.33 -5.63
C PRO A 3 7.90 12.08 -5.79
N PRO A 4 8.78 12.04 -6.82
CA PRO A 4 9.65 10.90 -7.06
C PRO A 4 10.71 10.75 -5.98
N TYR A 5 11.18 11.83 -5.35
CA TYR A 5 12.17 11.75 -4.28
C TYR A 5 11.50 12.03 -2.94
N GLN A 6 11.69 11.13 -1.98
CA GLN A 6 11.10 11.21 -0.65
C GLN A 6 12.18 10.93 0.41
N GLY A 7 12.31 11.81 1.38
CA GLY A 7 13.21 11.68 2.51
C GLY A 7 12.41 11.62 3.80
N GLU A 8 12.77 10.73 4.71
CA GLU A 8 12.13 10.62 6.02
C GLU A 8 13.15 10.89 7.13
N PHE A 9 12.84 11.89 7.95
CA PHE A 9 13.70 12.40 9.00
C PHE A 9 13.07 12.10 10.35
N LEU A 10 13.87 11.55 11.28
CA LEU A 10 13.46 11.40 12.67
C LEU A 10 13.91 12.61 13.49
N VAL A 11 12.96 13.45 13.88
CA VAL A 11 13.15 14.60 14.77
C VAL A 11 13.07 14.11 16.21
N GLY A 12 14.17 14.15 16.94
CA GLY A 12 14.27 13.57 18.28
C GLY A 12 13.82 14.48 19.43
N ASN A 13 13.68 15.80 19.19
CA ASN A 13 13.39 16.80 20.22
C ASN A 13 11.97 17.40 20.10
N ARG A 14 11.02 16.69 19.45
CA ARG A 14 9.64 17.14 19.25
C ARG A 14 8.65 16.01 19.50
N ASN A 15 7.42 16.39 19.86
CA ASN A 15 6.24 15.54 19.77
C ASN A 15 5.43 15.93 18.52
N VAL A 16 4.47 15.08 18.12
CA VAL A 16 3.68 15.31 16.91
C VAL A 16 2.96 16.65 16.98
N GLU A 17 2.35 16.95 18.12
CA GLU A 17 1.57 18.16 18.39
C GLU A 17 2.40 19.45 18.24
N GLU A 18 3.73 19.37 18.42
CA GLU A 18 4.64 20.51 18.26
C GLU A 18 5.06 20.75 16.80
N LEU A 19 4.90 19.75 15.93
CA LEU A 19 5.22 19.82 14.50
C LEU A 19 3.98 19.96 13.61
N LEU A 20 2.77 19.81 14.15
CA LEU A 20 1.53 20.06 13.43
C LEU A 20 1.29 21.55 13.06
N PRO A 21 1.66 22.56 13.86
CA PRO A 21 1.45 23.95 13.49
C PRO A 21 2.20 24.37 12.22
N GLU A 22 1.56 25.18 11.37
CA GLU A 22 2.10 25.61 10.07
C GLU A 22 3.48 26.27 10.20
N ALA A 23 3.65 27.19 11.16
CA ALA A 23 4.93 27.85 11.41
C ALA A 23 6.08 26.87 11.75
N ALA A 24 5.78 25.76 12.44
CA ALA A 24 6.78 24.73 12.74
C ALA A 24 7.13 23.90 11.51
N GLN A 25 6.12 23.60 10.66
CA GLN A 25 6.31 22.91 9.39
C GLN A 25 7.13 23.75 8.40
N GLU A 26 6.84 25.05 8.27
CA GLU A 26 7.60 25.98 7.43
C GLU A 26 9.06 26.07 7.87
N MET A 27 9.31 26.23 9.17
CA MET A 27 10.67 26.25 9.71
C MET A 27 11.42 24.94 9.43
N PHE A 28 10.74 23.81 9.56
CA PHE A 28 11.32 22.50 9.26
C PHE A 28 11.61 22.34 7.76
N LEU A 29 10.70 22.77 6.88
CA LEU A 29 10.89 22.77 5.44
C LEU A 29 12.05 23.66 5.01
N GLN A 30 12.21 24.84 5.62
CA GLN A 30 13.34 25.73 5.35
C GLN A 30 14.69 25.10 5.73
N ALA A 31 14.76 24.45 6.90
CA ALA A 31 15.97 23.70 7.28
C ALA A 31 16.23 22.52 6.34
N THR A 32 15.17 21.83 5.92
CA THR A 32 15.26 20.72 4.97
C THR A 32 15.71 21.19 3.59
N ALA A 33 15.25 22.36 3.13
CA ALA A 33 15.69 23.00 1.88
C ALA A 33 17.19 23.26 1.87
N GLY A 34 17.75 23.74 2.99
CA GLY A 34 19.19 23.94 3.13
C GLY A 34 20.00 22.65 3.03
N VAL A 35 19.48 21.52 3.51
CA VAL A 35 20.15 20.22 3.44
C VAL A 35 19.96 19.51 2.10
N TRP A 36 18.76 19.60 1.55
CA TRP A 36 18.38 18.95 0.30
C TRP A 36 18.83 19.77 -0.92
N GLU A 37 19.14 21.05 -0.76
CA GLU A 37 19.51 21.98 -1.84
C GLU A 37 18.39 22.08 -2.90
N GLN A 38 17.13 22.09 -2.43
CA GLN A 38 15.92 22.16 -3.26
C GLN A 38 14.88 23.07 -2.59
N ASP A 39 14.14 23.81 -3.42
CA ASP A 39 13.11 24.75 -2.96
C ASP A 39 11.68 24.21 -3.10
N ASP A 40 11.48 23.09 -3.81
CA ASP A 40 10.18 22.49 -4.11
C ASP A 40 9.74 21.41 -3.10
N LEU A 41 10.12 21.61 -1.83
CA LEU A 41 9.88 20.67 -0.75
C LEU A 41 8.48 20.82 -0.15
N TYR A 42 7.86 19.69 0.19
CA TYR A 42 6.62 19.67 0.95
C TYR A 42 6.53 18.45 1.86
N ILE A 43 5.82 18.60 2.97
CA ILE A 43 5.59 17.51 3.91
C ILE A 43 4.52 16.57 3.34
N ILE A 44 4.84 15.28 3.27
CA ILE A 44 3.95 14.21 2.83
C ILE A 44 3.22 13.61 4.04
N ASN A 45 3.95 13.41 5.14
CA ASN A 45 3.41 12.76 6.33
C ASN A 45 4.19 13.14 7.59
N ILE A 46 3.50 13.17 8.72
CA ILE A 46 4.05 13.38 10.06
C ILE A 46 3.48 12.28 10.94
N THR A 47 4.33 11.43 11.51
CA THR A 47 3.90 10.31 12.37
C THR A 47 4.71 10.25 13.66
N SER A 48 4.07 9.89 14.77
CA SER A 48 4.79 9.70 16.05
C SER A 48 5.80 8.55 15.92
N ALA A 49 6.93 8.65 16.61
CA ALA A 49 7.83 7.52 16.76
C ALA A 49 7.17 6.36 17.53
N LEU A 50 6.16 6.63 18.37
CA LEU A 50 5.40 5.61 19.09
C LEU A 50 4.62 4.69 18.16
N ASP A 51 4.01 5.24 17.11
CA ASP A 51 3.24 4.48 16.11
C ASP A 51 4.09 3.46 15.35
N ARG A 52 5.42 3.60 15.41
CA ARG A 52 6.40 2.70 14.77
C ARG A 52 7.12 1.79 15.76
N GLY A 53 6.50 1.51 16.91
CA GLY A 53 7.07 0.65 17.94
C GLY A 53 8.07 1.36 18.85
N GLY A 54 8.08 2.69 18.84
CA GLY A 54 8.76 3.49 19.86
C GLY A 54 8.18 3.22 21.25
N ARG A 55 9.02 3.33 22.28
CA ARG A 55 8.54 3.22 23.67
C ARG A 55 8.01 4.56 24.12
N VAL A 56 6.88 4.54 24.83
CA VAL A 56 6.37 5.73 25.51
C VAL A 56 7.48 6.26 26.43
N PRO A 57 7.94 7.51 26.23
CA PRO A 57 8.98 8.06 27.06
C PRO A 57 8.46 8.21 28.49
N LEU A 58 9.33 7.94 29.47
CA LEU A 58 9.05 8.33 30.84
C LEU A 58 8.84 9.86 30.89
N PRO A 59 7.94 10.36 31.74
CA PRO A 59 7.67 11.79 31.89
C PRO A 59 8.85 12.50 32.58
N ILE A 60 9.95 12.61 31.85
CA ILE A 60 11.19 13.28 32.23
C ILE A 60 11.25 14.56 31.41
N GLU A 61 11.47 15.69 32.09
CA GLU A 61 11.53 16.99 31.45
C GLU A 61 12.59 17.02 30.34
N GLY A 62 12.20 17.50 29.15
CA GLY A 62 13.07 17.55 27.97
C GLY A 62 13.18 16.26 27.15
N ARG A 63 12.61 15.12 27.61
CA ARG A 63 12.46 13.94 26.74
C ARG A 63 11.18 14.04 25.92
N LYS A 64 11.32 13.92 24.61
CA LYS A 64 10.23 13.89 23.64
C LYS A 64 10.15 12.51 22.99
N GLU A 65 8.98 12.18 22.47
CA GLU A 65 8.72 10.89 21.80
C GLU A 65 9.55 10.76 20.53
N GLY A 66 9.72 11.87 19.82
CA GLY A 66 10.29 11.93 18.50
C GLY A 66 9.22 11.74 17.42
N VAL A 67 9.48 12.34 16.26
CA VAL A 67 8.52 12.41 15.15
C VAL A 67 9.22 12.08 13.86
N TYR A 68 8.63 11.19 13.07
CA TYR A 68 9.04 10.96 11.69
C TYR A 68 8.34 11.97 10.78
N VAL A 69 9.13 12.81 10.10
CA VAL A 69 8.65 13.76 9.10
C VAL A 69 9.10 13.29 7.73
N LYS A 70 8.13 13.00 6.86
CA LYS A 70 8.38 12.57 5.50
C LYS A 70 8.20 13.76 4.56
N VAL A 71 9.25 14.11 3.83
CA VAL A 71 9.30 15.24 2.91
C VAL A 71 9.49 14.74 1.48
N GLY A 72 8.89 15.40 0.51
CA GLY A 72 9.01 15.09 -0.91
C GLY A 72 9.52 16.26 -1.74
N SER A 73 10.23 15.96 -2.82
CA SER A 73 10.69 16.90 -3.84
C SER A 73 10.66 16.23 -5.23
N ARG A 74 10.62 17.04 -6.29
CA ARG A 74 10.87 16.59 -7.66
C ARG A 74 12.36 16.49 -7.98
N GLY A 75 13.18 17.27 -7.27
CA GLY A 75 14.63 17.26 -7.36
C GLY A 75 15.28 16.07 -6.65
N ALA A 76 16.43 15.65 -7.16
CA ALA A 76 17.22 14.57 -6.58
C ALA A 76 17.80 14.97 -5.20
N PHE A 77 18.26 13.97 -4.44
CA PHE A 77 18.90 14.21 -3.14
C PHE A 77 20.26 14.91 -3.31
N SER A 78 20.58 15.81 -2.38
CA SER A 78 21.91 16.43 -2.31
C SER A 78 23.01 15.40 -2.03
N PRO A 79 24.27 15.68 -2.39
CA PRO A 79 25.40 14.82 -2.06
C PRO A 79 25.51 14.52 -0.56
N CYS A 80 25.13 15.47 0.30
CA CYS A 80 25.15 15.25 1.74
C CYS A 80 24.13 14.20 2.19
N LEU A 81 22.90 14.26 1.68
CA LEU A 81 21.87 13.27 2.03
C LEU A 81 22.27 11.87 1.53
N VAL A 82 22.84 11.79 0.33
CA VAL A 82 23.36 10.54 -0.22
C VAL A 82 24.51 9.99 0.63
N SER A 83 25.45 10.82 1.07
CA SER A 83 26.56 10.39 1.93
C SER A 83 26.07 9.97 3.32
N ALA A 84 25.09 10.67 3.88
CA ALA A 84 24.49 10.35 5.18
C ALA A 84 23.83 8.97 5.21
N THR A 85 23.36 8.47 4.05
CA THR A 85 22.71 7.15 3.92
C THR A 85 23.59 6.08 3.27
N SER A 86 24.87 6.38 3.04
CA SER A 86 25.84 5.46 2.43
C SER A 86 26.08 4.19 3.28
N PRO A 87 26.59 3.10 2.68
CA PRO A 87 26.94 1.88 3.42
C PRO A 87 27.91 2.15 4.58
N GLU A 88 28.88 3.04 4.40
CA GLU A 88 29.84 3.44 5.44
C GLU A 88 29.15 4.18 6.59
N SER A 89 28.21 5.08 6.28
CA SER A 89 27.40 5.76 7.29
C SER A 89 26.54 4.78 8.08
N ARG A 90 25.94 3.78 7.43
CA ARG A 90 25.17 2.72 8.10
C ARG A 90 26.05 1.87 9.02
N PHE A 91 27.27 1.55 8.59
CA PHE A 91 28.24 0.84 9.42
C PHE A 91 28.69 1.68 10.63
N ARG A 92 28.93 2.98 10.46
CA ARG A 92 29.21 3.88 11.60
C ARG A 92 28.05 3.91 12.59
N CYS A 93 26.82 4.01 12.09
CA CYS A 93 25.61 3.99 12.91
C CYS A 93 25.46 2.68 13.71
N SER A 94 25.83 1.52 13.15
CA SER A 94 25.80 0.25 13.90
C SER A 94 26.83 0.19 15.03
N LEU A 95 27.91 0.97 14.92
CA LEU A 95 28.91 1.17 15.96
C LEU A 95 28.56 2.31 16.94
N GLY A 96 27.40 2.94 16.79
CA GLY A 96 27.02 4.12 17.58
C GLY A 96 27.79 5.40 17.25
N GLN A 97 28.48 5.42 16.11
CA GLN A 97 29.21 6.59 15.61
C GLN A 97 28.32 7.45 14.69
N GLN A 98 28.69 8.71 14.52
CA GLN A 98 28.00 9.63 13.61
C GLN A 98 28.21 9.23 12.14
N PRO A 99 27.18 9.40 11.29
CA PRO A 99 27.29 9.13 9.86
C PRO A 99 28.17 10.17 9.14
N LEU A 100 28.55 9.85 7.90
CA LEU A 100 29.28 10.75 7.01
C LEU A 100 28.32 11.79 6.40
N ALA A 101 27.89 12.76 7.20
CA ALA A 101 27.08 13.89 6.75
C ALA A 101 27.84 15.19 7.02
N SER A 102 28.00 16.06 6.02
CA SER A 102 28.57 17.41 6.20
C SER A 102 27.53 18.44 6.62
N CYS A 103 26.26 18.17 6.39
CA CYS A 103 25.10 19.04 6.62
C CYS A 103 24.38 18.76 7.96
N TYR A 104 25.04 18.07 8.89
CA TYR A 104 24.41 17.60 10.12
C TYR A 104 23.93 18.73 11.05
N ASP A 105 24.54 19.91 10.93
CA ASP A 105 24.28 21.09 11.75
C ASP A 105 23.14 21.99 11.24
N THR A 106 22.66 21.81 10.01
CA THR A 106 21.69 22.74 9.38
C THR A 106 20.34 22.82 10.11
N PHE A 107 19.97 21.77 10.85
CA PHE A 107 18.73 21.72 11.62
C PHE A 107 18.84 22.35 13.02
N ALA A 108 20.07 22.60 13.50
CA ALA A 108 20.30 23.21 14.80
C ALA A 108 20.00 24.73 14.77
N PRO A 109 19.56 25.32 15.88
CA PRO A 109 19.27 24.69 17.18
C PRO A 109 17.84 24.13 17.29
N HIS A 110 16.98 24.36 16.30
CA HIS A 110 15.53 24.14 16.44
C HIS A 110 15.12 22.67 16.40
N PHE A 111 15.83 21.86 15.61
CA PHE A 111 15.52 20.44 15.42
C PHE A 111 16.76 19.57 15.62
N THR A 112 16.60 18.47 16.36
CA THR A 112 17.65 17.47 16.55
C THR A 112 17.34 16.26 15.69
N ILE A 113 18.01 16.13 14.55
CA ILE A 113 17.78 15.01 13.63
C ILE A 113 18.58 13.80 14.06
N ARG A 114 17.91 12.64 14.13
CA ARG A 114 18.55 11.34 14.31
C ARG A 114 19.00 10.83 12.95
N TRP A 115 20.19 11.26 12.52
CA TRP A 115 20.73 10.95 11.18
C TRP A 115 20.85 9.46 10.87
N CYS A 116 21.09 8.61 11.86
CA CYS A 116 21.11 7.15 11.66
C CYS A 116 19.74 6.52 11.34
N ASN A 117 18.66 7.29 11.47
CA ASN A 117 17.29 6.89 11.11
C ASN A 117 16.81 7.57 9.82
N LEU A 118 17.68 8.31 9.12
CA LEU A 118 17.36 8.92 7.83
C LEU A 118 17.13 7.84 6.78
N SER A 119 16.00 7.91 6.08
CA SER A 119 15.73 7.06 4.92
C SER A 119 15.42 7.90 3.69
N LEU A 120 15.99 7.49 2.55
CA LEU A 120 15.79 8.13 1.25
C LEU A 120 15.17 7.12 0.29
N LEU A 121 14.07 7.51 -0.34
CA LEU A 121 13.29 6.69 -1.25
C LEU A 121 13.14 7.42 -2.58
N GLN A 122 13.59 6.78 -3.65
CA GLN A 122 13.29 7.20 -5.02
C GLN A 122 12.16 6.32 -5.56
N LEU A 123 10.99 6.92 -5.74
CA LEU A 123 9.84 6.32 -6.38
C LEU A 123 9.95 6.52 -7.90
N TRP A 124 9.96 5.40 -8.61
CA TRP A 124 9.78 5.37 -10.05
C TRP A 124 8.28 5.43 -10.32
N PRO A 125 7.81 6.18 -11.33
CA PRO A 125 6.42 6.08 -11.76
C PRO A 125 6.16 4.62 -12.12
N SER A 126 5.28 3.95 -11.36
CA SER A 126 4.75 2.68 -11.79
C SER A 126 4.04 2.93 -13.12
N PRO A 127 4.24 2.11 -14.16
CA PRO A 127 3.42 2.21 -15.35
C PRO A 127 1.97 2.14 -14.88
N THR A 128 1.18 3.17 -15.21
CA THR A 128 -0.26 3.15 -14.96
C THR A 128 -0.74 1.84 -15.59
N PRO A 129 -1.27 0.88 -14.80
CA PRO A 129 -1.82 -0.31 -15.41
C PRO A 129 -2.84 0.19 -16.44
N PRO A 130 -2.84 -0.36 -17.67
CA PRO A 130 -3.88 0.00 -18.63
C PRO A 130 -5.21 -0.10 -17.88
N GLY A 131 -6.01 0.98 -17.95
CA GLY A 131 -7.33 0.99 -17.34
C GLY A 131 -8.08 -0.28 -17.75
N PRO A 132 -9.04 -0.76 -16.93
CA PRO A 132 -9.76 -1.98 -17.25
C PRO A 132 -10.28 -1.88 -18.69
N THR A 133 -9.98 -2.88 -19.52
CA THR A 133 -10.55 -2.99 -20.86
C THR A 133 -12.06 -3.11 -20.68
N TRP A 134 -12.78 -2.02 -20.91
CA TRP A 134 -14.23 -1.99 -20.83
C TRP A 134 -14.78 -3.00 -21.83
N GLY A 135 -15.49 -4.00 -21.34
CA GLY A 135 -16.19 -4.95 -22.20
C GLY A 135 -17.32 -4.27 -22.96
N PHE A 136 -17.79 -4.87 -24.05
CA PHE A 136 -18.84 -4.33 -24.94
C PHE A 136 -20.20 -4.00 -24.27
N GLY A 137 -20.35 -4.23 -22.97
CA GLY A 137 -21.56 -3.93 -22.20
C GLY A 137 -21.53 -2.64 -21.39
N VAL A 138 -20.46 -1.84 -21.45
CA VAL A 138 -20.37 -0.56 -20.75
C VAL A 138 -20.54 0.57 -21.76
N LEU A 139 -21.57 1.39 -21.54
CA LEU A 139 -21.82 2.60 -22.30
C LEU A 139 -20.75 3.66 -22.00
N GLU A 140 -20.31 4.37 -23.03
CA GLU A 140 -19.49 5.57 -22.87
C GLU A 140 -20.34 6.71 -22.23
N ASP A 141 -19.68 7.70 -21.62
CA ASP A 141 -20.28 8.75 -20.76
C ASP A 141 -21.40 9.58 -21.45
N ASP A 142 -21.51 9.49 -22.78
CA ASP A 142 -22.50 10.19 -23.63
C ASP A 142 -23.18 9.26 -24.67
N GLY A 143 -23.09 7.93 -24.50
CA GLY A 143 -23.72 6.97 -25.41
C GLY A 143 -25.22 6.80 -25.17
N ASP A 144 -26.05 6.87 -26.21
CA ASP A 144 -27.47 6.50 -26.10
C ASP A 144 -27.63 4.99 -25.92
N PHE A 145 -28.44 4.58 -24.94
CA PHE A 145 -28.69 3.18 -24.66
C PHE A 145 -29.69 2.60 -25.68
N GLN A 146 -29.18 1.85 -26.67
CA GLN A 146 -29.98 1.02 -27.58
C GLN A 146 -29.94 -0.45 -27.12
N PRO A 147 -30.88 -0.91 -26.26
CA PRO A 147 -30.94 -2.31 -25.92
C PRO A 147 -31.31 -3.15 -27.16
N PRO A 148 -30.74 -4.36 -27.31
CA PRO A 148 -31.19 -5.30 -28.33
C PRO A 148 -32.69 -5.58 -28.14
N THR A 149 -33.50 -5.29 -29.15
CA THR A 149 -34.97 -5.48 -29.13
C THR A 149 -35.39 -6.93 -29.28
N GLU A 150 -34.48 -7.81 -29.69
CA GLU A 150 -34.74 -9.24 -29.84
C GLU A 150 -33.73 -10.04 -29.02
N VAL A 151 -34.24 -10.80 -28.06
CA VAL A 151 -33.49 -11.83 -27.35
C VAL A 151 -33.66 -13.13 -28.14
N PRO A 152 -32.57 -13.80 -28.56
CA PRO A 152 -32.70 -15.09 -29.22
C PRO A 152 -33.44 -16.07 -28.30
N PRO A 153 -34.42 -16.84 -28.81
CA PRO A 153 -35.22 -17.72 -27.98
C PRO A 153 -34.31 -18.75 -27.30
N LEU A 154 -34.34 -18.77 -25.97
CA LEU A 154 -33.59 -19.74 -25.18
C LEU A 154 -34.39 -21.05 -25.13
N ASP A 155 -34.00 -22.03 -25.95
CA ASP A 155 -34.60 -23.35 -25.94
C ASP A 155 -34.17 -24.14 -24.70
N LEU A 156 -34.95 -24.01 -23.63
CA LEU A 156 -34.76 -24.68 -22.34
C LEU A 156 -35.29 -26.13 -22.34
N LEU A 157 -36.12 -26.48 -23.32
CA LEU A 157 -36.75 -27.80 -23.47
C LEU A 157 -35.76 -28.98 -23.44
N PRO A 158 -34.64 -28.98 -24.19
CA PRO A 158 -33.69 -30.10 -24.15
C PRO A 158 -33.06 -30.29 -22.77
N GLY A 159 -32.70 -29.19 -22.10
CA GLY A 159 -32.15 -29.24 -20.74
C GLY A 159 -33.13 -29.85 -19.75
N PHE A 160 -34.38 -29.40 -19.80
CA PHE A 160 -35.46 -29.93 -18.96
C PHE A 160 -35.69 -31.44 -19.17
N LEU A 161 -35.73 -31.89 -20.43
CA LEU A 161 -35.91 -33.30 -20.76
C LEU A 161 -34.75 -34.17 -20.24
N VAL A 162 -33.51 -33.71 -20.36
CA VAL A 162 -32.34 -34.44 -19.84
C VAL A 162 -32.41 -34.53 -18.31
N THR A 163 -32.70 -33.43 -17.62
CA THR A 163 -32.80 -33.42 -16.14
C THR A 163 -33.95 -34.30 -15.64
N LEU A 164 -35.03 -34.46 -16.40
CA LEU A 164 -36.19 -35.27 -15.99
C LEU A 164 -36.04 -36.76 -16.36
N LEU A 165 -35.67 -37.06 -17.61
CA LEU A 165 -35.68 -38.43 -18.14
C LEU A 165 -34.53 -39.27 -17.59
N VAL A 166 -33.34 -38.68 -17.38
CA VAL A 166 -32.17 -39.43 -16.89
C VAL A 166 -32.41 -40.03 -15.50
N PRO A 167 -32.87 -39.25 -14.48
CA PRO A 167 -33.18 -39.83 -13.17
C PRO A 167 -34.30 -40.86 -13.21
N LEU A 168 -35.34 -40.65 -14.05
CA LEU A 168 -36.44 -41.60 -14.23
C LEU A 168 -35.96 -42.94 -14.79
N ALA A 169 -35.10 -42.90 -15.82
CA ALA A 169 -34.54 -44.09 -16.42
C ALA A 169 -33.66 -44.87 -15.42
N VAL A 170 -32.84 -44.16 -14.64
CA VAL A 170 -32.02 -44.76 -13.58
C VAL A 170 -32.90 -45.42 -12.52
N ALA A 171 -33.95 -44.72 -12.06
CA ALA A 171 -34.89 -45.27 -11.07
C ALA A 171 -35.59 -46.53 -11.60
N LEU A 172 -36.08 -46.51 -12.84
CA LEU A 172 -36.69 -47.68 -13.50
C LEU A 172 -35.72 -48.86 -13.58
N LEU A 173 -34.48 -48.62 -13.99
CA LEU A 173 -33.45 -49.66 -14.08
C LEU A 173 -33.16 -50.28 -12.71
N LEU A 174 -33.05 -49.46 -11.67
CA LEU A 174 -32.88 -49.93 -10.29
C LEU A 174 -34.10 -50.74 -9.81
N CYS A 175 -35.32 -50.29 -10.10
CA CYS A 175 -36.54 -51.03 -9.78
C CYS A 175 -36.60 -52.40 -10.47
N LEU A 176 -36.26 -52.47 -11.77
CA LEU A 176 -36.20 -53.73 -12.51
C LEU A 176 -35.12 -54.67 -11.96
N LEU A 177 -33.94 -54.13 -11.63
CA LEU A 177 -32.84 -54.90 -11.07
C LEU A 177 -33.19 -55.46 -9.68
N LEU A 178 -33.78 -54.63 -8.81
CA LEU A 178 -34.27 -55.06 -7.51
C LEU A 178 -35.40 -56.09 -7.65
N GLY A 179 -36.34 -55.87 -8.57
CA GLY A 179 -37.42 -56.81 -8.86
C GLY A 179 -36.89 -58.16 -9.34
N TYR A 180 -35.91 -58.17 -10.23
CA TYR A 180 -35.23 -59.38 -10.69
C TYR A 180 -34.50 -60.10 -9.54
N LEU A 181 -33.77 -59.37 -8.69
CA LEU A 181 -33.10 -59.97 -7.52
C LEU A 181 -34.11 -60.58 -6.53
N MET A 182 -35.21 -59.88 -6.25
CA MET A 182 -36.23 -60.32 -5.29
C MET A 182 -37.12 -61.45 -5.81
N CYS A 183 -37.45 -61.47 -7.10
CA CYS A 183 -38.36 -62.48 -7.68
C CYS A 183 -37.63 -63.66 -8.33
N CYS A 184 -36.47 -63.43 -8.97
CA CYS A 184 -35.77 -64.46 -9.75
C CYS A 184 -34.54 -65.04 -9.05
N ARG A 185 -33.99 -64.40 -8.01
CA ARG A 185 -32.84 -64.93 -7.23
C ARG A 185 -33.14 -65.20 -5.76
N ARG A 186 -34.42 -65.29 -5.38
CA ARG A 186 -34.80 -65.73 -4.05
C ARG A 186 -34.57 -67.24 -3.93
N GLU A 187 -33.35 -67.64 -3.56
CA GLU A 187 -33.06 -68.97 -3.04
C GLU A 187 -33.75 -69.10 -1.67
N GLY A 188 -35.01 -69.56 -1.72
CA GLY A 188 -35.90 -69.67 -0.57
C GLY A 188 -37.09 -70.60 -0.83
N VAL A 189 -36.90 -71.60 -1.70
CA VAL A 189 -37.50 -72.94 -1.65
C VAL A 189 -36.38 -73.93 -1.98
#